data_AF-A0A7X3PZ08-F1
#
_entry.id   AF-A0A7X3PZ08-F1
#
_cell.length_a   1.000
_cell.length_b   1.000
_cell.length_c   1.000
_cell.angle_alpha   90.00
_cell.angle_beta   90.00
_cell.angle_gamma   90.00
#
_symmetry.space_group_name_H-M   'P 1'
#
loop_
_entity.id
_entity.type
_entity.pdbx_description
1 polymer ?
#
loop_
_entity_poly.entity_id
_entity_poly.type
_entity_poly.pdbx_seq_one_letter_code
_entity_poly.pdbx_strand_id
1 'polypeptide(L)'
;MSQTNQPLYDLISKIDAATLGVVSSPSTTLEIALDIRKASESRRALGQMVFAQLEEDGRKILSLGQIVEVETKNRWHEDPSFKGVIK
;
A
#
# COMPACT_ATOMS: atom_id res chain seq x y z
N MET A 1 26.07 -17.86 0.31
CA MET A 1 24.85 -17.41 -0.40
C MET A 1 23.67 -17.81 0.48
N SER A 2 23.01 -16.83 1.11
CA SER A 2 21.97 -17.06 2.12
C SER A 2 20.76 -17.73 1.50
N GLN A 3 20.30 -18.84 2.08
CA GLN A 3 19.03 -19.46 1.71
C GLN A 3 17.92 -18.47 2.07
N THR A 4 17.35 -17.84 1.05
CA THR A 4 16.22 -16.93 1.18
C THR A 4 15.05 -17.67 1.83
N ASN A 5 14.30 -16.99 2.71
CA ASN A 5 13.15 -17.52 3.46
C ASN A 5 11.98 -17.98 2.57
N GLN A 6 12.19 -19.03 1.77
CA GLN A 6 11.19 -19.73 0.96
C GLN A 6 9.87 -20.01 1.73
N PRO A 7 9.88 -20.49 2.99
CA PRO A 7 8.63 -20.88 3.66
C PRO A 7 7.66 -19.71 3.93
N LEU A 8 8.15 -18.48 4.11
CA LEU A 8 7.27 -17.33 4.37
C LEU A 8 6.56 -16.85 3.10
N TYR A 9 7.27 -16.83 1.98
CA TYR A 9 6.68 -16.50 0.68
C TYR A 9 5.62 -17.52 0.27
N ASP A 10 5.88 -18.81 0.51
CA ASP A 10 4.94 -19.88 0.24
C ASP A 10 3.71 -19.84 1.16
N LEU A 11 3.83 -19.28 2.36
CA LEU A 11 2.70 -19.07 3.25
C LEU A 11 1.82 -17.92 2.75
N ILE A 12 2.44 -16.80 2.37
CA ILE A 12 1.72 -15.60 1.92
C ILE A 12 1.03 -15.82 0.59
N SER A 13 1.62 -16.59 -0.33
CA SER A 13 0.97 -16.97 -1.58
C SER A 13 -0.30 -17.81 -1.38
N LYS A 14 -0.46 -18.42 -0.20
CA LYS A 14 -1.66 -19.19 0.19
C LYS A 14 -2.69 -18.34 0.95
N ILE A 15 -2.36 -17.11 1.33
CA ILE A 15 -3.30 -16.19 1.96
C ILE A 15 -4.17 -15.59 0.85
N ASP A 16 -5.49 -15.70 1.01
CA ASP A 16 -6.45 -14.97 0.18
C ASP A 16 -6.48 -13.49 0.59
N ALA A 17 -5.42 -12.77 0.19
CA ALA A 17 -5.25 -11.35 0.48
C ALA A 17 -5.80 -10.51 -0.69
N ALA A 18 -6.82 -9.71 -0.41
CA ALA A 18 -7.32 -8.74 -1.38
C ALA A 18 -6.31 -7.61 -1.59
N THR A 19 -6.08 -7.22 -2.84
CA THR A 19 -5.23 -6.07 -3.17
C THR A 19 -5.86 -4.78 -2.65
N LEU A 20 -5.25 -4.17 -1.63
CA LEU A 20 -5.73 -2.92 -1.03
C LEU A 20 -5.48 -1.70 -1.93
N GLY A 21 -4.27 -1.60 -2.48
CA GLY A 21 -3.76 -0.37 -3.08
C GLY A 21 -2.41 -0.55 -3.77
N VAL A 22 -1.73 0.57 -4.00
CA VAL A 22 -0.37 0.63 -4.56
C VAL A 22 0.49 1.47 -3.62
N VAL A 23 1.74 1.06 -3.40
CA VAL A 23 2.71 1.84 -2.62
C VAL A 23 3.01 3.15 -3.37
N SER A 24 2.96 4.27 -2.66
CA SER A 24 3.18 5.62 -3.20
C SER A 24 4.34 6.33 -2.49
N SER A 25 4.67 7.52 -2.98
CA SER A 25 5.73 8.37 -2.43
C SER A 25 5.14 9.57 -1.67
N PRO A 26 5.78 10.06 -0.60
CA PRO A 26 7.05 9.57 -0.05
C PRO A 26 6.86 8.31 0.82
N SER A 27 7.80 7.38 0.73
CA SER A 27 7.88 6.20 1.59
C SER A 27 9.31 6.03 2.10
N THR A 28 9.45 5.48 3.29
CA THR A 28 10.71 5.14 3.96
C THR A 28 10.66 3.68 4.42
N THR A 29 11.78 3.17 4.95
CA THR A 29 11.83 1.81 5.51
C THR A 29 10.89 1.61 6.71
N LEU A 30 10.52 2.68 7.43
CA LEU A 30 9.66 2.62 8.61
C LEU A 30 8.21 3.02 8.32
N GLU A 31 7.98 3.79 7.27
CA GLU A 31 6.67 4.37 6.97
C GLU A 31 6.40 4.26 5.47
N ILE A 32 5.34 3.56 5.11
CA ILE A 32 4.97 3.29 3.72
C ILE A 32 3.64 4.00 3.44
N ALA A 33 3.66 4.93 2.49
CA ALA A 33 2.45 5.53 1.95
C ALA A 33 1.80 4.59 0.92
N LEU A 34 0.47 4.54 0.90
CA LEU A 34 -0.28 3.72 -0.04
C LEU A 34 -1.52 4.44 -0.56
N ASP A 35 -1.73 4.35 -1.87
CA ASP A 35 -2.93 4.84 -2.52
C ASP A 35 -3.98 3.72 -2.53
N ILE A 36 -5.05 3.89 -1.77
CA ILE A 36 -6.13 2.90 -1.62
C ILE A 36 -7.01 2.92 -2.88
N ARG A 37 -7.27 1.74 -3.46
CA ARG A 37 -8.17 1.61 -4.60
C ARG A 37 -9.62 1.76 -4.16
N LYS A 38 -10.44 2.38 -5.01
CA LYS A 38 -11.90 2.54 -4.80
C LYS A 38 -12.64 1.24 -4.46
N ALA A 39 -12.24 0.13 -5.10
CA ALA A 39 -12.83 -1.20 -4.84
C ALA A 39 -12.62 -1.69 -3.39
N SER A 40 -11.66 -1.11 -2.67
CA SER A 40 -11.31 -1.44 -1.29
C SER A 40 -12.01 -0.56 -0.24
N GLU A 41 -12.77 0.46 -0.66
CA GLU A 41 -13.43 1.45 0.21
C GLU A 41 -14.46 0.85 1.18
N SER A 42 -14.99 -0.34 0.88
CA SER A 42 -15.99 -1.01 1.72
C SER A 42 -15.44 -1.59 3.03
N ARG A 43 -14.12 -1.53 3.26
CA ARG A 43 -13.45 -2.08 4.44
C ARG A 43 -12.83 -0.96 5.27
N ARG A 44 -13.01 -1.01 6.60
CA ARG A 44 -12.32 -0.13 7.54
C ARG A 44 -10.81 -0.38 7.47
N ALA A 45 -10.05 0.48 6.80
CA ALA A 45 -8.61 0.31 6.60
C ALA A 45 -7.80 0.54 7.88
N LEU A 46 -8.18 1.53 8.69
CA LEU A 46 -7.47 1.87 9.94
C LEU A 46 -7.39 0.66 10.89
N GLY A 47 -6.18 0.34 11.33
CA GLY A 47 -5.88 -0.77 12.22
C GLY A 47 -5.71 -2.12 11.53
N GLN A 48 -5.93 -2.24 10.21
CA GLN A 48 -5.70 -3.49 9.49
C GLN A 48 -4.22 -3.80 9.35
N MET A 49 -3.88 -5.07 9.48
CA MET A 49 -2.59 -5.60 9.10
C MET A 49 -2.51 -5.73 7.58
N VAL A 50 -1.42 -5.26 7.01
CA VAL A 50 -1.13 -5.32 5.58
C VAL A 50 0.29 -5.79 5.35
N PHE A 51 0.55 -6.27 4.14
CA PHE A 51 1.91 -6.53 3.69
C PHE A 51 2.14 -5.93 2.32
N ALA A 52 3.40 -5.57 2.05
CA ALA A 52 3.87 -5.14 0.74
C ALA A 52 5.05 -6.03 0.33
N GLN A 53 5.02 -6.50 -0.91
CA GLN A 53 6.18 -7.12 -1.55
C GLN A 53 6.93 -6.02 -2.31
N LEU A 54 8.17 -5.76 -1.90
CA LEU A 54 9.05 -4.73 -2.43
C LEU A 54 10.28 -5.39 -3.04
N GLU A 55 10.96 -4.68 -3.93
CA GLU A 55 12.27 -5.08 -4.45
C GLU A 55 13.29 -4.00 -4.09
N GLU A 56 14.31 -4.37 -3.33
CA GLU A 56 15.44 -3.49 -2.98
C GLU A 56 16.73 -4.23 -3.29
N ASP A 57 17.63 -3.59 -4.05
CA ASP A 57 18.93 -4.15 -4.44
C ASP A 57 18.85 -5.57 -5.03
N GLY A 58 17.82 -5.82 -5.86
CA GLY A 58 17.57 -7.12 -6.48
C GLY A 58 17.10 -8.21 -5.51
N ARG A 59 16.72 -7.84 -4.28
CA ARG A 59 16.15 -8.74 -3.28
C ARG A 59 14.68 -8.44 -3.08
N LYS A 60 13.87 -9.50 -3.10
CA LYS A 60 12.46 -9.40 -2.73
C LYS A 60 12.35 -9.25 -1.21
N ILE A 61 11.83 -8.12 -0.76
CA ILE A 61 11.56 -7.83 0.64
C ILE A 61 10.07 -7.92 0.86
N LEU A 62 9.70 -8.62 1.93
CA LEU A 62 8.34 -8.59 2.43
C LEU A 62 8.29 -7.66 3.64
N SER A 63 7.56 -6.57 3.51
CA SER A 63 7.26 -5.66 4.62
C SER A 63 5.88 -5.95 5.18
N LEU A 64 5.77 -6.04 6.50
CA LEU A 64 4.52 -6.22 7.24
C LEU A 64 4.29 -4.97 8.09
N GLY A 65 3.06 -4.47 8.10
CA GLY A 65 2.73 -3.27 8.85
C GLY A 65 1.24 -3.18 9.19
N GLN A 66 0.91 -2.13 9.94
CA GLN A 66 -0.46 -1.78 10.26
C GLN A 66 -0.79 -0.41 9.66
N ILE A 67 -2.00 -0.26 9.14
CA ILE A 67 -2.50 1.06 8.70
C ILE A 67 -2.83 1.87 9.95
N VAL A 68 -2.03 2.90 10.23
CA VAL A 68 -2.19 3.77 11.41
C VAL A 68 -2.86 5.11 11.09
N GLU A 69 -2.92 5.48 9.81
CA GLU A 69 -3.52 6.72 9.33
C GLU A 69 -4.19 6.50 7.97
N VAL A 70 -5.29 7.22 7.71
CA VAL A 70 -5.99 7.24 6.42
C VAL A 70 -6.41 8.67 6.13
N GLU A 71 -5.84 9.25 5.08
CA GLU A 71 -6.23 10.56 4.56
C GLU A 71 -7.03 10.40 3.26
N THR A 72 -8.01 11.28 3.01
CA THR A 72 -8.69 11.38 1.72
C THR A 72 -8.45 12.77 1.15
N LYS A 73 -7.93 12.83 -0.07
CA LYS A 73 -7.66 14.09 -0.78
C LYS A 73 -8.59 14.23 -1.97
N ASN A 74 -9.19 15.39 -2.14
CA ASN A 74 -10.01 15.70 -3.30
C ASN A 74 -9.20 16.60 -4.25
N ARG A 75 -8.47 15.97 -5.17
CA ARG A 75 -7.60 16.68 -6.12
C ARG A 75 -8.35 17.71 -6.97
N TRP A 76 -9.64 17.49 -7.26
CA TRP A 76 -10.45 18.45 -8.02
C TRP A 76 -10.66 19.78 -7.28
N HIS A 77 -10.73 19.74 -5.95
CA HIS A 77 -10.89 20.95 -5.13
C HIS A 77 -9.55 21.57 -4.72
N GLU A 78 -8.51 20.74 -4.57
CA GLU A 78 -7.19 21.15 -4.07
C GLU A 78 -6.27 21.72 -5.15
N ASP A 79 -6.34 21.21 -6.38
CA ASP A 79 -5.44 21.62 -7.45
C ASP A 79 -6.03 22.80 -8.26
N PRO A 80 -5.38 23.99 -8.25
CA PRO A 80 -5.86 25.17 -8.97
C PRO A 80 -6.04 24.95 -10.47
N SER A 81 -5.28 24.02 -11.06
CA SER A 81 -5.34 23.72 -12.50
C SER A 81 -6.62 22.97 -12.91
N PHE A 82 -7.33 22.34 -11.96
CA PHE A 82 -8.57 21.60 -12.21
C PHE A 82 -9.85 22.36 -11.85
N LYS A 83 -9.75 23.55 -11.24
CA LYS A 83 -10.90 24.36 -10.81
C LYS A 83 -11.82 24.82 -11.95
N GLY A 84 -11.35 24.80 -13.19
CA GLY A 84 -12.13 25.21 -14.38
C GLY A 84 -13.00 24.10 -15.00
N VAL A 85 -12.91 22.85 -14.52
CA VAL A 85 -13.57 21.68 -15.14
C VAL A 85 -14.86 21.27 -14.40
N ILE A 86 -15.10 21.81 -13.20
CA ILE A 86 -16.31 21.54 -12.41
C ILE A 86 -17.33 22.64 -12.68
N LYS A 87 -18.48 22.30 -13.25
CA LYS A 87 -19.66 23.17 -13.36
C LYS A 87 -20.87 22.46 -12.75
#